data_AF-A0AAU4S0W1-F1
#
_entry.id   AF-A0AAU4S0W1-F1
#
_cell.length_a   1.000
_cell.length_b   1.000
_cell.length_c   1.000
_cell.angle_alpha   90.00
_cell.angle_beta   90.00
_cell.angle_gamma   90.00
#
_symmetry.space_group_name_H-M   'P 1'
#
loop_
_entity.id
_entity.type
_entity.pdbx_description
1 polymer ?
#
loop_
_entity_poly.entity_id
_entity_poly.type
_entity_poly.pdbx_seq_one_letter_code
_entity_poly.pdbx_strand_id
1 'polypeptide(L)'
;MTEQATPAETAAADLFAGIDDLWTWLEASRPIDGREGLLLRILKLSEEAGEVAEAVIGATGQNPRKGVTHTWDDVQAELCDVVITALIVLRTLTPDTREVFTRHLTRVMARSLGESGS
;
A
#
# COMPACT_ATOMS: atom_id res chain seq x y z
N MET A 1 -3.09 -43.19 11.78
CA MET A 1 -3.56 -42.17 10.82
C MET A 1 -3.44 -40.84 11.53
N THR A 2 -2.44 -40.05 11.13
CA THR A 2 -2.20 -38.72 11.66
C THR A 2 -3.24 -37.81 11.00
N GLU A 3 -4.24 -37.35 11.77
CA GLU A 3 -5.18 -36.34 11.29
C GLU A 3 -4.39 -35.06 11.01
N GLN A 4 -4.24 -34.75 9.73
CA GLN A 4 -3.70 -33.50 9.24
C GLN A 4 -4.70 -32.37 9.52
N ALA A 5 -4.18 -31.25 10.02
CA ALA A 5 -4.93 -30.03 10.27
C ALA A 5 -5.62 -29.51 8.98
N THR A 6 -6.78 -28.88 9.13
CA THR A 6 -7.61 -28.36 8.02
C THR A 6 -7.21 -26.91 7.64
N PRO A 7 -7.22 -26.52 6.35
CA PRO A 7 -6.41 -25.43 5.75
C PRO A 7 -6.85 -23.97 5.99
N ALA A 8 -7.52 -23.65 7.09
CA ALA A 8 -7.80 -22.24 7.44
C ALA A 8 -6.53 -21.46 7.87
N GLU A 9 -5.37 -22.12 7.78
CA GLU A 9 -4.03 -21.71 8.19
C GLU A 9 -3.28 -20.95 7.07
N THR A 10 -3.99 -20.17 6.27
CA THR A 10 -3.39 -19.05 5.51
C THR A 10 -4.26 -17.83 5.73
N ALA A 11 -4.38 -17.42 7.00
CA ALA A 11 -4.83 -16.08 7.33
C ALA A 11 -4.05 -15.10 6.45
N ALA A 12 -4.75 -14.12 5.85
CA ALA A 12 -4.12 -13.02 5.14
C ALA A 12 -2.85 -12.61 5.89
N ALA A 13 -1.70 -12.65 5.22
CA ALA A 13 -0.42 -12.31 5.83
C ALA A 13 -0.63 -11.07 6.69
N ASP A 14 -0.22 -11.12 7.96
CA ASP A 14 -0.35 -9.96 8.85
C ASP A 14 0.24 -8.76 8.08
N LEU A 15 -0.60 -7.77 7.78
CA LEU A 15 -0.27 -6.67 6.87
C LEU A 15 1.11 -6.09 7.20
N PHE A 16 1.39 -5.87 8.49
CA PHE A 16 2.66 -5.28 8.89
C PHE A 16 3.82 -6.27 8.83
N ALA A 17 3.58 -7.57 9.06
CA ALA A 17 4.61 -8.58 8.84
C ALA A 17 4.97 -8.70 7.34
N GLY A 18 3.97 -8.67 6.46
CA GLY A 18 4.22 -8.65 5.01
C GLY A 18 4.96 -7.39 4.55
N ILE A 19 4.64 -6.22 5.12
CA ILE A 19 5.37 -4.98 4.87
C ILE A 19 6.82 -5.08 5.39
N ASP A 20 7.06 -5.69 6.55
CA ASP A 20 8.41 -5.92 7.08
C ASP A 20 9.23 -6.85 6.18
N ASP A 21 8.62 -7.90 5.64
CA ASP A 21 9.25 -8.83 4.69
C ASP A 21 9.62 -8.12 3.39
N LEU A 22 8.69 -7.35 2.81
CA LEU A 22 8.93 -6.55 1.60
C LEU A 22 10.00 -5.49 1.82
N TRP A 23 9.96 -4.80 2.96
CA TRP A 23 10.96 -3.80 3.32
C TRP A 23 12.35 -4.43 3.46
N THR A 24 12.43 -5.60 4.11
CA THR A 24 13.69 -6.36 4.30
C THR A 24 14.26 -6.81 2.96
N TRP A 25 13.44 -7.38 2.08
CA TRP A 25 13.85 -7.77 0.73
C TRP A 25 14.36 -6.58 -0.08
N LEU A 26 13.67 -5.44 0.02
CA LEU A 26 14.10 -4.21 -0.64
C LEU A 26 15.42 -3.69 -0.08
N GLU A 27 15.64 -3.65 1.24
CA GLU A 27 16.93 -3.24 1.81
C GLU A 27 18.09 -4.14 1.37
N ALA A 28 17.85 -5.45 1.27
CA ALA A 28 18.88 -6.40 0.83
C ALA A 28 19.28 -6.20 -0.65
N SER A 29 18.40 -5.62 -1.47
CA SER A 29 18.57 -5.50 -2.92
C SER A 29 18.97 -4.10 -3.38
N ARG A 30 19.26 -3.18 -2.44
CA ARG A 30 19.39 -1.75 -2.73
C ARG A 30 20.82 -1.30 -3.07
N PRO A 31 21.01 -0.59 -4.20
CA PRO A 31 22.30 0.02 -4.54
C PRO A 31 22.55 1.39 -3.87
N ILE A 32 21.49 2.06 -3.40
CA ILE A 32 21.54 3.40 -2.79
C ILE A 32 20.87 3.34 -1.42
N ASP A 33 21.58 3.77 -0.38
CA ASP A 33 21.17 3.71 1.02
C ASP A 33 20.90 5.12 1.62
N GLY A 34 20.64 5.16 2.93
CA GLY A 34 20.50 6.40 3.68
C GLY A 34 19.40 7.34 3.17
N ARG A 35 19.70 8.65 3.21
CA ARG A 35 18.72 9.71 2.89
C ARG A 35 18.29 9.69 1.43
N GLU A 36 19.20 9.39 0.50
CA GLU A 36 18.88 9.35 -0.93
C GLU A 36 17.95 8.18 -1.23
N GLY A 37 18.22 6.99 -0.69
CA GLY A 37 17.34 5.83 -0.81
C GLY A 37 15.93 6.08 -0.26
N LEU A 38 15.80 6.84 0.82
CA LEU A 38 14.51 7.28 1.36
C LEU A 38 13.79 8.25 0.40
N LEU A 39 14.50 9.26 -0.13
CA LEU A 39 13.90 10.23 -1.05
C LEU A 39 13.39 9.55 -2.33
N LEU A 40 14.13 8.59 -2.87
CA LEU A 40 13.71 7.82 -4.04
C LEU A 40 12.43 7.01 -3.77
N ARG A 41 12.28 6.43 -2.56
CA ARG A 41 11.03 5.74 -2.18
C ARG A 41 9.86 6.68 -2.00
N ILE A 42 10.10 7.89 -1.51
CA ILE A 42 9.06 8.92 -1.45
C ILE A 42 8.64 9.32 -2.87
N LEU A 43 9.57 9.41 -3.83
CA LEU A 43 9.24 9.71 -5.22
C LEU A 43 8.42 8.59 -5.88
N LYS A 44 8.67 7.32 -5.54
CA LYS A 44 7.87 6.17 -6.02
C LYS A 44 6.37 6.36 -5.73
N LEU A 45 5.99 6.99 -4.62
CA LEU A 45 4.57 7.31 -4.35
C LEU A 45 3.90 8.16 -5.44
N SER A 46 4.65 9.06 -6.07
CA SER A 46 4.11 9.87 -7.17
C SER A 46 3.95 9.08 -8.46
N GLU A 47 4.78 8.06 -8.66
CA GLU A 47 4.69 7.11 -9.77
C GLU A 47 3.43 6.25 -9.63
N GLU A 48 3.24 5.60 -8.47
CA GLU A 48 2.05 4.76 -8.18
C GLU A 48 0.74 5.58 -8.28
N ALA A 49 0.74 6.82 -7.79
CA ALA A 49 -0.42 7.71 -7.94
C ALA A 49 -0.70 8.08 -9.41
N GLY A 50 0.34 8.14 -10.23
CA GLY A 50 0.24 8.33 -11.68
C GLY A 50 -0.35 7.09 -12.37
N GLU A 51 0.03 5.89 -11.93
CA GLU A 51 -0.50 4.62 -12.43
C GLU A 51 -1.99 4.46 -12.08
N VAL A 52 -2.41 4.84 -10.87
CA VAL A 52 -3.85 4.94 -10.53
C VAL A 52 -4.59 5.87 -11.50
N ALA A 53 -4.01 7.03 -11.81
CA ALA A 53 -4.62 7.97 -12.75
C ALA A 53 -4.72 7.38 -14.17
N GLU A 54 -3.68 6.68 -14.63
CA GLU A 54 -3.69 5.98 -15.92
C GLU A 54 -4.75 4.87 -15.95
N ALA A 55 -4.85 4.06 -14.89
CA ALA A 55 -5.84 3.02 -14.75
C ALA A 55 -7.27 3.59 -14.80
N VAL A 56 -7.53 4.69 -14.08
CA VAL A 56 -8.84 5.37 -14.12
C VAL A 56 -9.17 5.89 -15.52
N ILE A 57 -8.23 6.56 -16.20
CA ILE A 57 -8.43 7.04 -17.57
C ILE A 57 -8.73 5.88 -18.51
N GLY A 58 -8.03 4.76 -18.34
CA GLY A 58 -8.24 3.54 -19.10
C GLY A 58 -9.58 2.85 -18.81
N ALA A 59 -10.01 2.80 -17.55
CA ALA A 59 -11.28 2.17 -17.15
C ALA A 59 -12.50 2.98 -17.55
N THR A 60 -12.36 4.31 -17.58
CA THR A 60 -13.42 5.23 -18.00
C THR A 60 -13.44 5.50 -19.50
N GLY A 61 -12.48 4.95 -20.26
CA GLY A 61 -12.38 5.11 -21.71
C GLY A 61 -12.13 6.54 -22.17
N GLN A 62 -11.58 7.40 -21.30
CA GLN A 62 -11.45 8.83 -21.58
C GLN A 62 -10.34 9.15 -22.60
N ASN A 63 -9.51 8.16 -22.96
CA ASN A 63 -8.54 8.29 -24.04
C ASN A 63 -9.20 8.02 -25.41
N PRO A 64 -9.45 9.05 -26.25
CA PRO A 64 -10.18 8.88 -27.51
C PRO A 64 -9.44 8.00 -28.53
N ARG A 65 -8.13 7.78 -28.36
CA ARG A 65 -7.30 6.96 -29.24
C ARG A 65 -7.30 5.47 -28.88
N LYS A 66 -7.61 5.13 -27.62
CA LYS A 66 -7.48 3.76 -27.10
C LYS A 66 -8.80 3.18 -26.59
N GLY A 67 -9.81 4.00 -26.30
CA GLY A 67 -11.06 3.51 -25.68
C GLY A 67 -10.81 2.96 -24.28
N VAL A 68 -11.59 1.96 -23.87
CA VAL A 68 -11.42 1.30 -22.56
C VAL A 68 -10.24 0.33 -22.63
N THR A 69 -9.22 0.56 -21.79
CA THR A 69 -8.00 -0.27 -21.74
C THR A 69 -7.77 -0.95 -20.39
N HIS A 70 -8.46 -0.50 -19.35
CA HIS A 70 -8.36 -1.03 -18.00
C HIS A 70 -9.76 -1.35 -17.48
N THR A 71 -9.79 -2.08 -16.38
CA THR A 71 -10.96 -2.39 -15.58
C THR A 71 -10.90 -1.62 -14.26
N TRP A 72 -12.00 -1.61 -13.52
CA TRP A 72 -11.99 -1.09 -12.15
C TRP A 72 -11.22 -1.99 -11.18
N ASP A 73 -10.94 -3.24 -11.55
CA ASP A 73 -10.05 -4.12 -10.77
C ASP A 73 -8.60 -3.69 -10.91
N ASP A 74 -8.19 -3.22 -12.10
CA ASP A 74 -6.86 -2.63 -12.30
C ASP A 74 -6.71 -1.36 -11.43
N VAL A 75 -7.73 -0.51 -11.36
CA VAL A 75 -7.71 0.67 -10.45
C VAL A 75 -7.55 0.26 -8.99
N GLN A 76 -8.21 -0.82 -8.56
CA GLN A 76 -8.07 -1.35 -7.20
C GLN A 76 -6.66 -1.89 -6.93
N ALA A 77 -6.04 -2.54 -7.91
CA ALA A 77 -4.67 -3.02 -7.81
C ALA A 77 -3.68 -1.86 -7.64
N GLU A 78 -3.77 -0.83 -8.49
CA GLU A 78 -2.89 0.35 -8.39
C GLU A 78 -3.07 1.10 -7.05
N LEU A 79 -4.30 1.16 -6.53
CA LEU A 79 -4.55 1.72 -5.19
C LEU A 79 -3.88 0.89 -4.09
N CYS A 80 -3.84 -0.44 -4.22
CA CYS A 80 -3.11 -1.29 -3.29
C CYS A 80 -1.60 -1.01 -3.36
N ASP A 81 -1.05 -0.82 -4.55
CA ASP A 81 0.38 -0.53 -4.74
C ASP A 81 0.77 0.83 -4.12
N VAL A 82 -0.09 1.85 -4.23
CA VAL A 82 0.06 3.11 -3.48
C VAL A 82 0.11 2.86 -1.95
N VAL A 83 -0.82 2.07 -1.41
CA VAL A 83 -0.89 1.79 0.03
C VAL A 83 0.33 1.01 0.52
N ILE A 84 0.74 -0.02 -0.22
CA ILE A 84 1.91 -0.84 0.08
C ILE A 84 3.18 0.03 0.05
N THR A 85 3.35 0.83 -1.00
CA THR A 85 4.49 1.74 -1.14
C THR A 85 4.53 2.75 0.01
N ALA A 86 3.39 3.32 0.41
CA ALA A 86 3.31 4.25 1.54
C ALA A 86 3.69 3.59 2.87
N LEU A 87 3.27 2.35 3.10
CA LEU A 87 3.62 1.60 4.31
C LEU A 87 5.12 1.23 4.33
N ILE A 88 5.72 0.88 3.19
CA ILE A 88 7.17 0.64 3.07
C ILE A 88 7.97 1.93 3.34
N VAL A 89 7.52 3.07 2.83
CA VAL A 89 8.13 4.38 3.12
C VAL A 89 8.03 4.69 4.61
N LEU A 90 6.86 4.48 5.23
CA LEU A 90 6.69 4.68 6.66
C LEU A 90 7.62 3.75 7.46
N ARG A 91 7.78 2.50 7.03
CA ARG A 91 8.71 1.53 7.63
C ARG A 91 10.17 1.89 7.50
N THR A 92 10.52 2.61 6.44
CA THR A 92 11.86 3.18 6.28
C THR A 92 12.11 4.33 7.27
N LEU A 93 11.08 5.09 7.63
CA LEU A 93 11.18 6.21 8.58
C LEU A 93 11.16 5.77 10.04
N THR A 94 10.49 4.66 10.35
CA THR A 94 10.35 4.16 11.72
C THR A 94 10.13 2.64 11.75
N PRO A 95 10.76 1.91 12.70
CA PRO A 95 10.44 0.51 12.93
C PRO A 95 9.01 0.32 13.49
N ASP A 96 8.44 1.33 14.15
CA ASP A 96 7.14 1.24 14.83
C ASP A 96 5.95 1.52 13.88
N THR A 97 6.05 1.03 12.64
CA THR A 97 5.10 1.33 11.55
C THR A 97 3.65 1.06 11.93
N ARG A 98 3.40 -0.10 12.57
CA ARG A 98 2.07 -0.49 13.06
C ARG A 98 1.49 0.53 14.01
N GLU A 99 2.25 0.92 15.04
CA GLU A 99 1.78 1.85 16.05
C GLU A 99 1.53 3.24 15.45
N VAL A 100 2.47 3.74 14.62
CA VAL A 100 2.34 5.06 14.00
C VAL A 100 1.11 5.13 13.09
N PHE A 101 0.92 4.12 12.24
CA PHE A 101 -0.23 4.05 11.33
C PHE A 101 -1.54 3.94 12.11
N THR A 102 -1.67 2.97 13.02
CA THR A 102 -2.91 2.72 13.77
C THR A 102 -3.30 3.91 14.64
N ARG A 103 -2.33 4.53 15.34
CA ARG A 103 -2.58 5.76 16.10
C ARG A 103 -3.07 6.90 15.21
N HIS A 104 -2.50 7.07 14.02
CA HIS A 104 -2.95 8.10 13.09
C HIS A 104 -4.37 7.80 12.58
N LEU A 105 -4.65 6.56 12.18
CA LEU A 105 -5.97 6.13 11.73
C LEU A 105 -7.04 6.35 12.80
N THR A 106 -6.79 5.95 14.05
CA THR A 106 -7.72 6.16 15.17
C THR A 106 -8.06 7.64 15.37
N ARG A 107 -7.07 8.54 15.24
CA ARG A 107 -7.32 10.00 15.33
C ARG A 107 -8.18 10.51 14.17
N VAL A 108 -7.93 10.03 12.95
CA VAL A 108 -8.75 10.40 11.78
C VAL A 108 -10.17 9.89 11.94
N MET A 109 -10.35 8.64 12.39
CA MET A 109 -11.67 8.07 12.68
C MET A 109 -12.41 8.87 13.75
N ALA A 110 -11.76 9.19 14.87
CA ALA A 110 -12.37 9.98 15.93
C ALA A 110 -12.83 11.36 15.43
N ARG A 111 -12.04 12.02 14.59
CA ARG A 111 -12.39 13.32 14.01
C ARG A 111 -13.53 13.23 12.97
N SER A 112 -13.53 12.19 12.14
CA SER A 112 -14.45 12.07 11.01
C SER A 112 -15.78 11.42 11.37
N LEU A 113 -15.80 10.55 12.38
CA LEU A 113 -16.98 9.82 12.86
C LEU A 113 -17.51 10.35 14.20
N GLY A 114 -16.73 11.19 14.90
CA GLY A 114 -17.08 11.82 16.18
C GLY A 114 -17.49 13.28 16.02
N GLU A 115 -18.75 13.49 15.67
CA GLU A 115 -19.68 14.59 16.00
C GLU A 115 -20.81 14.59 14.95
N SER A 116 -21.65 13.57 15.04
CA SER A 116 -23.01 13.57 14.48
C SER A 116 -23.95 13.17 15.62
N GLY A 117 -24.15 14.10 16.56
CA GLY A 117 -25.08 13.93 17.67
C GLY A 117 -24.49 14.30 19.03
N SER A 118 -24.55 15.58 19.36
CA SER A 118 -24.96 16.03 20.70
C SER A 118 -25.87 17.23 20.56
#